data_AF-A0A495ZKV0-F1
#
_entry.id   AF-A0A495ZKV0-F1
#
_cell.length_a   1.000
_cell.length_b   1.000
_cell.length_c   1.000
_cell.angle_alpha   90.00
_cell.angle_beta   90.00
_cell.angle_gamma   90.00
#
_symmetry.space_group_name_H-M   'P 1'
#
loop_
_entity.id
_entity.type
_entity.pdbx_description
1 polymer ?
#
loop_
_entity_poly.entity_id
_entity_poly.type
_entity_poly.pdbx_seq_one_letter_code
_entity_poly.pdbx_strand_id
1 'polypeptide(L)'
;MLLLNSSIHFRRFWDTFTAPVGTFQPNGYGLFDMAGNVWKWCADWYSATYYSDAQDMEHPRRNPKVPDTGDRRVLRGGTRYRNAHMLRNAERVSDFPVSSLNVVGFRCAMDAP
;
A
#
# COMPACT_ATOMS: atom_id res chain seq x y z
N MET A 1 -18.06 24.55 -17.25
CA MET A 1 -16.98 25.52 -17.48
C MET A 1 -17.13 26.65 -16.49
N LEU A 2 -16.48 26.54 -15.34
CA LEU A 2 -16.14 27.66 -14.46
C LEU A 2 -14.73 27.38 -13.97
N LEU A 3 -13.83 28.26 -14.38
CA LEU A 3 -12.40 28.22 -14.14
C LEU A 3 -12.14 28.70 -12.70
N LEU A 4 -11.45 27.89 -11.90
CA LEU A 4 -10.63 28.40 -10.81
C LEU A 4 -9.18 28.06 -11.13
N ASN A 5 -8.57 29.00 -11.84
CA ASN A 5 -7.14 29.09 -12.01
C ASN A 5 -6.62 29.90 -10.81
N SER A 6 -5.90 29.27 -9.90
CA SER A 6 -5.06 29.99 -8.94
C SER A 6 -3.88 29.10 -8.55
N SER A 7 -2.78 29.36 -9.22
CA SER A 7 -1.43 29.01 -8.80
C SER A 7 -1.17 29.54 -7.39
N ILE A 8 -1.43 28.72 -6.37
CA ILE A 8 -0.82 28.86 -5.05
C ILE A 8 -0.21 27.50 -4.75
N HIS A 9 1.13 27.45 -4.81
CA HIS A 9 1.94 26.35 -4.30
C HIS A 9 1.76 26.27 -2.76
N PHE A 10 0.61 25.79 -2.30
CA PHE A 10 0.55 25.10 -1.02
C PHE A 10 1.23 23.75 -1.26
N ARG A 11 2.57 23.73 -1.19
CA ARG A 11 3.24 22.48 -0.79
C ARG A 11 2.59 22.11 0.52
N ARG A 12 1.71 21.10 0.51
CA ARG A 12 1.12 20.62 1.75
C ARG A 12 2.31 20.20 2.60
N PHE A 13 2.36 20.60 3.86
CA PHE A 13 3.44 20.22 4.78
C PHE A 13 3.77 18.69 4.72
N TRP A 14 2.76 17.90 4.35
CA TRP A 14 2.79 16.45 4.12
C TRP A 14 3.49 15.98 2.83
N ASP A 15 3.94 16.88 1.97
CA ASP A 15 4.87 16.55 0.89
C ASP A 15 6.26 16.25 1.48
N THR A 16 6.58 16.83 2.65
CA THR A 16 7.90 16.75 3.32
C THR A 16 7.92 15.85 4.56
N PHE A 17 6.77 15.59 5.22
CA PHE A 17 6.63 14.65 6.34
C PHE A 17 5.42 13.71 6.22
N THR A 18 5.40 12.62 7.00
CA THR A 18 4.19 11.79 7.11
C THR A 18 3.04 12.62 7.69
N ALA A 19 1.83 12.42 7.18
CA ALA A 19 0.64 13.02 7.75
C ALA A 19 0.16 12.19 8.95
N PRO A 20 -0.47 12.83 9.97
CA PRO A 20 -1.27 12.11 10.95
C PRO A 20 -2.26 11.19 10.25
N VAL A 21 -2.44 9.98 10.77
CA VAL A 21 -3.41 9.04 10.22
C VAL A 21 -4.80 9.66 10.26
N GLY A 22 -5.55 9.54 9.17
CA GLY A 22 -6.91 10.10 9.05
C GLY A 22 -6.96 11.58 8.68
N THR A 23 -5.84 12.17 8.25
CA THR A 23 -5.81 13.56 7.75
C THR A 23 -6.70 13.74 6.51
N PHE A 24 -6.78 12.73 5.66
CA PHE A 24 -7.56 12.74 4.42
C PHE A 24 -8.85 11.91 4.55
N GLN A 25 -9.75 12.06 3.59
CA GLN A 25 -11.03 11.33 3.60
C GLN A 25 -10.81 9.81 3.54
N PRO A 26 -11.65 9.02 4.24
CA PRO A 26 -11.60 7.56 4.13
C PRO A 26 -12.16 7.10 2.77
N ASN A 27 -11.84 5.85 2.41
CA ASN A 27 -12.53 5.18 1.31
C ASN A 27 -13.93 4.69 1.73
N GLY A 28 -14.67 4.06 0.81
CA GLY A 28 -16.02 3.53 1.06
C GLY A 28 -16.13 2.43 2.13
N TYR A 29 -15.00 1.91 2.62
CA TYR A 29 -14.95 0.95 3.74
C TYR A 29 -14.54 1.61 5.07
N GLY A 30 -14.43 2.94 5.12
CA GLY A 30 -13.97 3.66 6.31
C GLY A 30 -12.46 3.55 6.55
N LEU A 31 -11.68 3.11 5.55
CA LEU A 31 -10.22 2.98 5.68
C LEU A 31 -9.52 4.26 5.23
N PHE A 32 -8.62 4.75 6.08
CA PHE A 32 -7.82 5.95 5.85
C PHE A 32 -6.45 5.63 5.26
N ASP A 33 -5.90 6.59 4.52
CA ASP A 33 -4.51 6.60 4.04
C ASP A 33 -4.10 5.32 3.30
N MET A 34 -5.03 4.68 2.59
CA MET A 34 -4.75 3.43 1.86
C MET A 34 -3.81 3.67 0.67
N ALA A 35 -3.85 4.86 0.07
CA ALA A 35 -2.92 5.33 -0.96
C ALA A 35 -2.09 6.51 -0.43
N GLY A 36 -0.79 6.31 -0.24
CA GLY A 36 0.16 7.29 0.24
C GLY A 36 0.46 7.18 1.74
N ASN A 37 0.94 8.30 2.28
CA ASN A 37 1.54 8.43 3.62
C ASN A 37 2.81 7.57 3.78
N VAL A 38 2.65 6.27 4.01
CA VAL A 38 3.72 5.27 4.17
C VAL A 38 3.35 3.97 3.45
N TRP A 39 4.34 3.19 3.03
CA TRP A 39 4.10 1.79 2.66
C TRP A 39 3.61 1.02 3.87
N LYS A 40 2.74 0.03 3.66
CA LYS A 40 2.26 -0.87 4.72
C LYS A 40 2.76 -2.28 4.46
N TRP A 41 3.40 -2.89 5.46
CA TRP A 41 3.71 -4.32 5.48
C TRP A 41 2.45 -5.18 5.39
N CYS A 42 2.54 -6.29 4.66
CA CYS A 42 1.61 -7.39 4.68
C CYS A 42 2.30 -8.66 5.15
N ALA A 43 1.53 -9.61 5.69
CA ALA A 43 2.06 -10.88 6.18
C ALA A 43 2.67 -11.74 5.06
N ASP A 44 2.25 -11.53 3.81
CA ASP A 44 2.62 -12.33 2.65
C ASP A 44 4.11 -12.23 2.29
N TRP A 45 4.70 -13.36 1.91
CA TRP A 45 5.96 -13.38 1.17
C TRP A 45 5.72 -12.90 -0.27
N TYR A 46 6.64 -12.10 -0.80
CA TYR A 46 6.51 -11.54 -2.15
C TYR A 46 6.98 -12.53 -3.21
N SER A 47 6.09 -12.84 -4.14
CA SER A 47 6.45 -13.38 -5.46
C SER A 47 5.88 -12.46 -6.56
N ALA A 48 6.70 -12.24 -7.59
CA ALA A 48 6.33 -11.48 -8.77
C ALA A 48 5.39 -12.26 -9.70
N THR A 49 5.52 -13.59 -9.73
CA THR A 49 4.73 -14.48 -10.58
C THR A 49 3.51 -15.07 -9.86
N TYR A 50 3.35 -14.81 -8.56
CA TYR A 50 2.28 -15.38 -7.74
C TYR A 50 0.90 -15.38 -8.42
N TYR A 51 0.50 -14.23 -8.98
CA TYR A 51 -0.82 -14.10 -9.62
C TYR A 51 -0.87 -14.60 -11.07
N SER A 52 0.26 -14.70 -11.77
CA SER A 52 0.31 -15.30 -13.12
C SER A 52 0.26 -16.82 -13.03
N ASP A 53 0.95 -17.40 -12.05
CA ASP A 53 1.02 -18.84 -11.81
C ASP A 53 -0.29 -19.34 -11.16
N ALA A 54 -1.04 -18.43 -10.51
CA ALA A 54 -2.36 -18.68 -9.94
C ALA A 54 -3.48 -18.99 -10.96
N GLN A 55 -3.17 -19.07 -12.26
CA GLN A 55 -4.12 -19.49 -13.27
C GLN A 55 -4.32 -21.02 -13.30
N ASP A 56 -3.44 -21.78 -12.64
CA ASP A 56 -3.62 -23.22 -12.45
C ASP A 56 -4.68 -23.53 -11.38
N MET A 57 -5.48 -24.58 -11.61
CA MET A 57 -6.68 -24.96 -10.83
C MET A 57 -6.42 -25.16 -9.32
N GLU A 58 -5.16 -25.26 -8.89
CA GLU A 58 -4.77 -25.45 -7.49
C GLU A 58 -4.63 -24.15 -6.70
N HIS A 59 -4.68 -22.97 -7.33
CA HIS A 59 -4.47 -21.72 -6.63
C HIS A 59 -5.78 -21.15 -6.05
N PRO A 60 -6.03 -21.25 -4.73
CA PRO A 60 -7.31 -20.87 -4.16
C PRO A 60 -7.50 -19.35 -4.28
N ARG A 61 -8.59 -18.91 -4.93
CA ARG A 61 -8.97 -17.48 -4.96
C ARG A 61 -9.53 -17.01 -3.61
N ARG A 62 -10.07 -17.94 -2.82
CA ARG A 62 -10.57 -17.70 -1.47
C ARG A 62 -9.46 -18.00 -0.47
N ASN A 63 -9.08 -17.00 0.33
CA ASN A 63 -7.94 -17.08 1.25
C ASN A 63 -6.68 -17.60 0.54
N PRO A 64 -6.16 -16.85 -0.44
CA PRO A 64 -5.06 -17.31 -1.29
C PRO A 64 -3.84 -17.67 -0.42
N LYS A 65 -3.36 -18.91 -0.58
CA LYS A 65 -2.18 -19.40 0.14
C LYS A 65 -0.95 -18.82 -0.54
N VAL A 66 -0.19 -18.02 0.19
CA VAL A 66 1.12 -17.53 -0.25
C VAL A 66 2.20 -18.56 0.08
N PRO A 67 3.38 -18.48 -0.56
CA PRO A 67 4.51 -19.32 -0.19
C PRO A 67 4.77 -19.26 1.31
N ASP A 68 5.16 -20.38 1.92
CA ASP A 68 5.47 -20.42 3.36
C ASP A 68 6.82 -19.75 3.68
N THR A 69 7.69 -19.63 2.69
CA THR A 69 9.03 -19.05 2.78
C THR A 69 9.27 -18.04 1.66
N GLY A 70 10.23 -17.13 1.89
CA GLY A 70 10.66 -16.15 0.89
C GLY A 70 11.68 -15.18 1.47
N ASP A 71 12.26 -14.36 0.60
CA ASP A 71 13.31 -13.41 1.00
C ASP A 71 12.74 -12.04 1.42
N ARG A 72 11.60 -11.65 0.84
CA ARG A 72 11.03 -10.30 0.96
C ARG A 72 9.53 -10.36 1.25
N ARG A 73 9.04 -9.50 2.13
CA ARG A 73 7.60 -9.39 2.43
C ARG A 73 6.93 -8.34 1.55
N VAL A 74 5.63 -8.49 1.34
CA VAL A 74 4.85 -7.58 0.50
C VAL A 74 4.67 -6.22 1.19
N LEU A 75 4.80 -5.15 0.41
CA LEU A 75 4.47 -3.77 0.77
C LEU A 75 3.35 -3.25 -0.15
N ARG A 76 2.36 -2.55 0.43
CA ARG A 76 1.21 -1.97 -0.28
C ARG A 76 0.99 -0.49 0.05
N GLY A 77 0.34 0.22 -0.87
CA GLY A 77 -0.24 1.55 -0.64
C GLY A 77 0.64 2.75 -0.99
N GLY A 78 1.94 2.58 -1.23
CA GLY A 78 2.83 3.68 -1.63
C GLY A 78 3.16 4.66 -0.50
N THR A 79 3.99 5.66 -0.80
CA THR A 79 4.38 6.72 0.15
C THR A 79 4.08 8.08 -0.44
N ARG A 80 4.11 9.11 0.40
CA ARG A 80 4.02 10.52 -0.03
C ARG A 80 5.06 10.96 -1.07
N TYR A 81 6.17 10.23 -1.22
CA TYR A 81 7.24 10.59 -2.16
C TYR A 81 7.10 9.93 -3.53
N ARG A 82 6.12 9.04 -3.71
CA ARG A 82 5.99 8.28 -4.95
C ARG A 82 4.98 8.92 -5.89
N ASN A 83 5.17 8.68 -7.18
CA ASN A 83 4.27 9.16 -8.23
C ASN A 83 2.93 8.43 -8.19
N ALA A 84 1.95 8.97 -8.92
CA ALA A 84 0.59 8.43 -8.96
C ALA A 84 0.52 6.94 -9.34
N HIS A 85 1.45 6.46 -10.16
CA HIS A 85 1.52 5.05 -10.57
C HIS A 85 1.76 4.11 -9.38
N MET A 86 2.66 4.49 -8.46
CA MET A 86 2.97 3.69 -7.27
C MET A 86 1.96 3.86 -6.13
N LEU A 87 1.03 4.81 -6.26
CA LEU A 87 -0.11 4.99 -5.34
C LEU A 87 -1.33 4.16 -5.76
N ARG A 88 -1.28 3.48 -6.92
CA ARG A 88 -2.36 2.60 -7.37
C ARG A 88 -2.60 1.50 -6.35
N ASN A 89 -3.87 1.22 -6.07
CA ASN A 89 -4.26 0.18 -5.11
C ASN A 89 -3.73 -1.23 -5.49
N ALA A 90 -3.60 -1.50 -6.79
CA ALA A 90 -3.08 -2.76 -7.31
C ALA A 90 -1.55 -2.89 -7.21
N GLU A 91 -0.81 -1.80 -6.96
CA GLU A 91 0.64 -1.84 -6.91
C GLU A 91 1.12 -2.67 -5.71
N ARG A 92 2.15 -3.49 -5.98
CA ARG A 92 2.83 -4.33 -5.01
C ARG A 92 4.32 -4.12 -5.15
N VAL A 93 4.99 -3.82 -4.05
CA VAL A 93 6.45 -3.87 -3.96
C VAL A 93 6.84 -4.77 -2.80
N SER A 94 8.14 -4.91 -2.54
CA SER A 94 8.63 -5.73 -1.44
C SER A 94 9.95 -5.24 -0.88
N ASP A 95 10.21 -5.60 0.36
CA ASP A 95 11.46 -5.32 1.03
C ASP A 95 11.82 -6.47 1.99
N PHE A 96 13.08 -6.53 2.41
CA PHE A 96 13.54 -7.53 3.36
C PHE A 96 12.82 -7.34 4.71
N PRO A 97 12.44 -8.41 5.42
CA PRO A 97 11.74 -8.31 6.71
C PRO A 97 12.51 -7.50 7.78
N VAL A 98 13.84 -7.49 7.67
CA VAL A 98 14.74 -6.76 8.57
C VAL A 98 14.88 -5.27 8.22
N SER A 99 14.37 -4.84 7.07
CA SER A 99 14.46 -3.44 6.63
C SER A 99 13.55 -2.54 7.48
N SER A 100 14.13 -1.46 8.01
CA SER A 100 13.39 -0.41 8.71
C SER A 100 13.61 0.93 8.03
N LEU A 101 12.60 1.39 7.27
CA LEU A 101 12.63 2.69 6.60
C LEU A 101 11.58 3.60 7.23
N ASN A 102 11.89 4.89 7.37
CA ASN A 102 10.97 5.90 7.91
C ASN A 102 9.74 6.20 7.01
N VAL A 103 9.58 5.48 5.92
CA VAL A 103 8.45 5.55 4.99
C VAL A 103 7.67 4.23 4.92
N VAL A 104 7.96 3.30 5.83
CA VAL A 104 7.29 1.99 5.93
C VAL A 104 6.71 1.85 7.34
N GLY A 105 5.44 1.48 7.41
CA GLY A 105 4.73 1.12 8.62
C GLY A 105 3.88 -0.12 8.39
N PHE A 106 2.83 -0.29 9.18
CA PHE A 106 1.87 -1.39 9.02
C PHE A 106 0.51 -1.00 9.60
N ARG A 107 -0.51 -1.81 9.30
CA ARG A 107 -1.80 -1.78 9.98
C ARG A 107 -2.21 -3.20 10.33
N CYS A 108 -2.82 -3.39 11.48
CA CYS A 108 -3.25 -4.71 11.93
C CYS A 108 -4.54 -5.15 11.24
N ALA A 109 -4.74 -6.46 11.19
CA ALA A 109 -5.97 -7.13 10.86
C ALA A 109 -6.21 -8.25 11.86
N MET A 110 -7.45 -8.70 11.97
CA MET A 110 -7.84 -9.86 12.78
C MET A 110 -8.96 -10.59 12.06
N ASP A 111 -9.10 -11.88 12.33
CA ASP A 111 -10.20 -12.68 11.80
C ASP A 111 -11.53 -12.22 12.41
N ALA A 112 -12.59 -12.32 11.61
CA ALA A 112 -13.94 -12.16 12.11
C ALA A 112 -14.32 -13.39 12.97
N PRO A 113 -15.28 -13.25 13.91
CA PRO A 113 -15.75 -14.36 14.74
C PRO A 113 -16.28 -15.55 13.93
#